data_AF-A0ABD0YVD9-F1
#
_entry.id   AF-A0ABD0YVD9-F1
#
_cell.length_a   1.000
_cell.length_b   1.000
_cell.length_c   1.000
_cell.angle_alpha   90.00
_cell.angle_beta   90.00
_cell.angle_gamma   90.00
#
_symmetry.space_group_name_H-M   'P 1'
#
loop_
_entity.id
_entity.type
_entity.pdbx_description
1 polymer ?
#
loop_
_entity_poly.entity_id
_entity_poly.type
_entity_poly.pdbx_seq_one_letter_code
_entity_poly.pdbx_strand_id
1 'polypeptide(L)'
;MPFVQRLVQPTHLSGVRLFDDEGRPTVKDGELEAVTNCTLSSALRQLASVVLIAKEIFDTLEEQLEQVTERTKRLRTKIDSVQEKVADYDPKAVTVRKYNRFYITGIVIFPLKWPQF
;
A
#
# COMPACT_ATOMS: atom_id res chain seq x y z
N MET A 1 56.80 10.90 -7.93
CA MET A 1 56.75 9.74 -8.84
C MET A 1 55.50 9.88 -9.69
N PRO A 2 55.55 9.82 -11.04
CA PRO A 2 54.35 9.90 -11.85
C PRO A 2 53.57 8.59 -11.76
N PHE A 3 52.26 8.65 -11.60
CA PHE A 3 51.39 7.48 -11.55
C PHE A 3 51.26 6.84 -12.93
N VAL A 4 51.32 5.50 -12.98
CA VAL A 4 51.06 4.75 -14.21
C VAL A 4 49.58 4.90 -14.56
N GLN A 5 49.27 5.68 -15.60
CA GLN A 5 47.94 5.70 -16.19
C GLN A 5 47.69 4.38 -16.92
N ARG A 6 46.68 3.63 -16.48
CA ARG A 6 46.18 2.45 -17.19
C ARG A 6 44.92 2.86 -17.95
N LEU A 7 44.99 2.84 -19.28
CA LEU A 7 43.82 3.00 -20.13
C LEU A 7 43.11 1.65 -20.22
N VAL A 8 41.95 1.52 -19.57
CA VAL A 8 41.13 0.31 -19.65
C VAL A 8 40.12 0.50 -20.78
N GLN A 9 40.11 -0.42 -21.75
CA GLN A 9 39.13 -0.42 -22.83
C GLN A 9 38.14 -1.58 -22.64
N PRO A 10 36.85 -1.39 -22.94
CA PRO A 10 35.87 -2.46 -22.87
C PRO A 10 36.17 -3.55 -23.91
N THR A 11 36.14 -4.82 -23.49
CA THR A 11 36.44 -5.98 -24.36
C THR A 11 35.17 -6.60 -24.95
N HIS A 12 34.05 -6.52 -24.23
CA HIS A 12 32.75 -7.08 -24.63
C HIS A 12 31.65 -6.05 -24.44
N LEU A 13 30.70 -6.01 -25.39
CA LEU A 13 29.45 -5.28 -25.26
C LEU A 13 28.29 -6.19 -25.64
N SER A 14 27.30 -6.34 -24.75
CA SER A 14 26.11 -7.18 -24.98
C SER A 14 26.44 -8.63 -25.38
N GLY A 15 27.53 -9.18 -24.84
CA GLY A 15 28.01 -10.54 -25.16
C GLY A 15 28.84 -10.66 -26.44
N VAL A 16 29.04 -9.57 -27.19
CA VAL A 16 29.84 -9.53 -28.42
C VAL A 16 31.25 -9.02 -28.12
N ARG A 17 32.28 -9.72 -28.62
CA ARG A 17 33.69 -9.29 -28.56
C ARG A 17 33.93 -8.09 -29.48
N LEU A 18 34.35 -6.97 -28.89
CA LEU A 18 34.60 -5.72 -29.64
C LEU A 18 35.89 -5.79 -30.47
N PHE A 19 36.89 -6.52 -29.97
CA PHE A 19 38.18 -6.72 -30.60
C PHE A 19 38.52 -8.21 -30.64
N ASP A 20 39.22 -8.63 -31.69
CA ASP A 20 39.84 -9.95 -31.75
C ASP A 20 41.12 -10.03 -30.87
N ASP A 21 41.72 -11.21 -30.78
CA ASP A 21 42.95 -11.42 -29.98
C ASP A 21 44.18 -10.68 -30.57
N GLU A 22 44.04 -10.11 -31.78
CA GLU A 22 45.05 -9.34 -32.51
C GLU A 22 44.79 -7.82 -32.43
N GLY A 23 43.74 -7.40 -31.73
CA GLY A 23 43.36 -6.00 -31.51
C GLY A 23 42.58 -5.34 -32.65
N ARG A 24 42.13 -6.09 -33.65
CA ARG A 24 41.31 -5.57 -34.75
C ARG A 24 39.85 -5.48 -34.32
N PRO A 25 39.12 -4.42 -34.69
CA PRO A 25 37.70 -4.31 -34.39
C PRO A 25 36.92 -5.39 -35.13
N THR A 26 36.19 -6.21 -34.39
CA THR A 26 35.32 -7.27 -34.94
C THR A 26 33.98 -6.72 -35.42
N VAL A 27 33.61 -5.53 -34.94
CA VAL A 27 32.31 -4.89 -35.14
C VAL A 27 32.42 -3.88 -36.28
N LYS A 28 31.47 -3.91 -37.23
CA LYS A 28 31.48 -2.96 -38.36
C LYS A 28 31.04 -1.57 -37.90
N ASP A 29 31.41 -0.54 -38.68
CA ASP A 29 30.96 0.84 -38.45
C ASP A 29 29.42 0.91 -38.35
N GLY A 30 28.93 1.51 -37.26
CA GLY A 30 27.48 1.69 -36.99
C GLY A 30 26.78 0.52 -36.27
N GLU A 31 27.34 -0.69 -36.25
CA GLU A 31 26.73 -1.82 -35.51
C GLU A 31 26.72 -1.57 -34.00
N LEU A 32 27.81 -1.00 -33.47
CA LEU A 32 27.90 -0.63 -32.06
C LEU A 32 26.84 0.40 -31.68
N GLU A 33 26.69 1.44 -32.50
CA GLU A 33 25.73 2.51 -32.32
C GLU A 33 24.29 1.97 -32.32
N ALA A 34 23.98 1.07 -33.26
CA ALA A 34 22.69 0.38 -33.34
C ALA A 34 22.42 -0.46 -32.09
N VAL A 35 23.39 -1.25 -31.61
CA VAL A 35 23.24 -2.05 -30.37
C VAL A 35 23.04 -1.15 -29.15
N THR A 36 23.80 -0.07 -29.02
CA THR A 36 23.61 0.87 -27.90
C THR A 36 22.25 1.54 -27.94
N ASN A 37 21.77 1.97 -29.11
CA ASN A 37 20.47 2.61 -29.24
C ASN A 37 19.31 1.64 -28.95
N CYS A 38 19.41 0.39 -29.45
CA CYS A 38 18.47 -0.69 -29.12
C CYS A 38 18.46 -0.99 -27.62
N THR A 39 19.63 -1.05 -26.99
CA THR A 39 19.76 -1.31 -25.55
C THR A 39 19.15 -0.17 -24.74
N LEU A 40 19.42 1.08 -25.11
CA LEU A 40 18.86 2.27 -24.47
C LEU A 40 17.34 2.33 -24.62
N SER A 41 16.82 2.10 -25.83
CA SER A 41 15.38 2.06 -26.09
C SER A 41 14.69 0.95 -25.28
N SER A 42 15.34 -0.21 -25.15
CA SER A 42 14.83 -1.32 -24.34
C SER A 42 14.82 -0.98 -22.85
N ALA A 43 15.88 -0.34 -22.34
CA ALA A 43 15.94 0.13 -20.96
C ALA A 43 14.86 1.18 -20.67
N LEU A 44 14.64 2.14 -21.57
CA LEU A 44 13.56 3.13 -21.43
C LEU A 44 12.18 2.46 -21.41
N ARG A 45 11.96 1.44 -22.24
CA ARG A 45 10.71 0.68 -22.24
C ARG A 45 10.50 -0.07 -20.92
N GLN A 46 11.56 -0.65 -20.36
CA GLN A 46 11.51 -1.30 -19.04
C GLN A 46 11.19 -0.29 -17.93
N LEU A 47 11.83 0.88 -17.94
CA LEU A 47 11.54 1.94 -16.98
C LEU A 47 10.10 2.44 -17.08
N ALA A 48 9.58 2.64 -18.30
CA ALA A 48 8.19 3.01 -18.51
C ALA A 48 7.22 1.95 -17.94
N SER A 49 7.52 0.67 -18.15
CA SER A 49 6.76 -0.44 -17.57
C SER A 49 6.75 -0.39 -16.04
N VAL A 50 7.90 -0.14 -15.41
CA VAL A 50 7.99 -0.04 -13.94
C VAL A 50 7.20 1.14 -13.40
N VAL A 51 7.26 2.30 -14.07
CA VAL A 51 6.51 3.49 -13.67
C VAL A 51 5.00 3.24 -13.76
N LEU A 52 4.54 2.53 -14.80
CA LEU A 52 3.13 2.19 -14.97
C LEU A 52 2.64 1.28 -13.83
N ILE A 53 3.41 0.25 -13.49
CA ILE A 53 3.09 -0.63 -12.35
C ILE A 53 3.10 0.13 -11.03
N ALA A 54 4.09 1.02 -10.82
CA ALA A 54 4.14 1.84 -9.61
C ALA A 54 2.90 2.72 -9.48
N LYS A 55 2.42 3.30 -10.58
CA LYS A 55 1.18 4.07 -10.61
C LYS A 55 -0.02 3.22 -10.19
N GLU A 56 -0.19 2.04 -10.76
CA GLU A 56 -1.31 1.14 -10.41
C GLU A 56 -1.32 0.80 -8.91
N ILE A 57 -0.14 0.59 -8.31
CA ILE A 57 0.00 0.35 -6.87
C ILE A 57 -0.45 1.58 -6.06
N PHE A 58 -0.01 2.78 -6.44
CA PHE A 58 -0.39 4.01 -5.75
C PHE A 58 -1.88 4.32 -5.89
N ASP A 59 -2.46 4.13 -7.08
CA ASP A 59 -3.91 4.33 -7.31
C ASP A 59 -4.72 3.38 -6.40
N THR A 60 -4.31 2.12 -6.27
CA THR A 60 -4.96 1.15 -5.37
C THR A 60 -4.83 1.55 -3.89
N LEU A 61 -3.66 2.02 -3.48
CA LEU A 61 -3.42 2.49 -2.10
C LEU A 61 -4.24 3.73 -1.78
N GLU A 62 -4.37 4.66 -2.72
CA GLU A 62 -5.19 5.87 -2.58
C GLU A 62 -6.66 5.50 -2.33
N GLU A 63 -7.21 4.58 -3.14
CA GLU A 63 -8.58 4.11 -2.95
C GLU A 63 -8.79 3.48 -1.56
N GLN A 64 -7.85 2.63 -1.13
CA GLN A 64 -7.92 2.00 0.19
C GLN A 64 -7.86 3.03 1.32
N LEU A 65 -6.99 4.03 1.20
CA LEU A 65 -6.86 5.11 2.18
C LEU A 65 -8.12 5.97 2.24
N GLU A 66 -8.75 6.25 1.10
CA GLU A 66 -10.02 6.97 1.03
C GLU A 66 -11.13 6.20 1.76
N GLN A 67 -11.25 4.91 1.51
CA GLN A 67 -12.23 4.04 2.18
C GLN A 67 -12.02 4.02 3.70
N VAL A 68 -10.77 3.90 4.17
CA VAL A 68 -10.45 3.93 5.61
C VAL A 68 -10.76 5.30 6.21
N THR A 69 -10.44 6.37 5.49
CA THR A 69 -10.71 7.75 5.93
C THR A 69 -12.22 7.98 6.10
N GLU A 70 -13.02 7.58 5.12
CA GLU A 70 -14.48 7.72 5.17
C GLU A 70 -15.10 6.92 6.31
N ARG A 71 -14.66 5.68 6.51
CA ARG A 71 -15.09 4.85 7.65
C ARG A 71 -14.72 5.50 8.99
N THR A 72 -13.52 6.08 9.07
CA THR A 72 -13.03 6.75 10.28
C THR A 72 -13.85 8.01 10.57
N LYS A 73 -14.20 8.81 9.56
CA LYS A 73 -15.09 9.98 9.71
C LYS A 73 -16.48 9.58 10.23
N ARG A 74 -17.07 8.52 9.67
CA ARG A 74 -18.37 7.99 10.13
C ARG A 74 -18.30 7.50 11.57
N LEU A 75 -17.24 6.74 11.91
CA LEU A 75 -17.02 6.27 13.28
C LEU A 75 -16.86 7.44 14.24
N ARG A 76 -16.09 8.47 13.85
CA ARG A 76 -15.91 9.67 14.67
C ARG A 76 -17.23 10.36 14.95
N THR A 77 -18.06 10.57 13.92
CA THR A 77 -19.40 11.16 14.07
C THR A 77 -20.28 10.35 15.03
N LYS A 78 -20.23 9.02 14.93
CA LYS A 78 -20.97 8.13 15.85
C LYS A 78 -20.46 8.23 17.29
N ILE A 79 -19.14 8.28 17.47
CA ILE A 79 -18.52 8.45 18.79
C ILE A 79 -18.94 9.77 19.41
N ASP A 80 -18.88 10.86 18.65
CA ASP A 80 -19.26 12.20 19.13
C ASP A 80 -20.74 12.22 19.53
N SER A 81 -21.63 11.62 18.73
CA SER A 81 -23.06 11.48 19.08
C SER A 81 -23.31 10.64 20.33
N VAL A 82 -22.57 9.54 20.51
CA VAL A 82 -22.67 8.72 21.72
C VAL A 82 -22.14 9.50 22.93
N GLN A 83 -21.04 10.23 22.77
CA GLN A 83 -20.48 11.05 23.83
C GLN A 83 -21.45 12.13 24.30
N GLU A 84 -22.12 12.82 23.38
CA GLU A 84 -23.18 13.79 23.69
C GLU A 84 -24.33 13.12 24.45
N LYS A 85 -24.85 12.00 23.95
CA LYS A 85 -25.93 11.25 24.62
C LYS A 85 -25.56 10.75 26.00
N VAL A 86 -24.30 10.36 26.22
CA VAL A 86 -23.79 9.92 27.53
C VAL A 86 -23.60 11.10 28.47
N ALA A 87 -23.20 12.28 27.97
CA ALA A 87 -23.07 13.49 28.76
C ALA A 87 -24.44 14.02 29.24
N ASP A 88 -25.46 13.95 28.39
CA ASP A 88 -26.84 14.34 28.71
C ASP A 88 -27.63 13.27 29.48
N TYR A 89 -27.02 12.11 29.73
CA TYR A 89 -27.69 11.00 30.38
C TYR A 89 -27.84 11.22 31.88
N ASP A 90 -29.09 11.32 32.37
CA ASP A 90 -29.39 11.31 33.81
C ASP A 90 -29.58 9.87 34.34
N PRO A 91 -28.63 9.35 35.14
CA PRO A 91 -28.71 7.99 35.68
C PRO A 91 -29.84 7.81 36.71
N LYS A 92 -30.49 8.87 37.20
CA LYS A 92 -31.62 8.77 38.15
C LYS A 92 -32.97 8.61 37.46
N ALA A 93 -33.08 8.96 36.18
CA ALA A 93 -34.31 8.79 35.38
C ALA A 93 -34.53 7.34 34.91
N VAL A 94 -33.49 6.51 35.00
CA VAL A 94 -33.54 5.12 34.56
C VAL A 94 -34.22 4.28 35.62
N THR A 95 -35.38 3.72 35.29
CA THR A 95 -36.10 2.80 36.16
C THR A 95 -35.32 1.50 36.34
N VAL A 96 -34.45 1.46 37.36
CA VAL A 96 -33.87 0.21 37.85
C VAL A 96 -35.00 -0.61 38.44
N ARG A 97 -35.31 -1.78 37.87
CA ARG A 97 -36.21 -2.75 38.50
C ARG A 97 -35.57 -3.19 39.83
N LYS A 98 -36.01 -2.60 40.93
CA LYS A 98 -35.66 -3.07 42.28
C LYS A 98 -36.32 -4.44 42.44
N TYR A 99 -35.57 -5.51 42.22
CA TYR A 99 -35.98 -6.83 42.65
C TYR A 99 -36.03 -6.80 44.17
N ASN A 100 -37.23 -6.57 44.71
CA ASN A 100 -37.46 -6.71 46.13
C ASN A 100 -37.16 -8.18 46.44
N ARG A 101 -36.21 -8.41 47.33
CA ARG A 101 -35.72 -9.73 47.72
C ARG A 101 -36.77 -10.44 48.56
N PHE A 102 -37.90 -10.79 47.95
CA PHE A 102 -38.96 -11.57 48.58
C PHE A 102 -39.10 -12.89 47.81
N TYR A 103 -38.51 -13.89 48.44
CA TYR A 103 -38.85 -15.31 48.44
C TYR A 103 -38.95 -16.05 47.10
N ILE A 104 -37.86 -16.80 46.85
CA ILE A 104 -37.88 -18.23 46.50
C ILE A 104 -39.27 -18.85 46.70
N THR A 105 -40.00 -19.10 45.62
CA THR A 105 -40.65 -20.38 45.29
C THR A 105 -41.48 -20.20 44.02
N GLY A 106 -41.26 -21.08 43.03
CA GLY A 106 -42.09 -21.17 41.84
C GLY A 106 -41.45 -20.52 40.61
N ILE A 107 -40.83 -21.36 39.80
CA ILE A 107 -40.38 -21.08 38.44
C ILE A 107 -41.52 -20.40 37.65
N VAL A 108 -41.31 -19.15 37.23
CA VAL A 108 -42.02 -18.58 36.08
C VAL A 108 -40.98 -17.85 35.24
N ILE A 109 -40.48 -18.55 34.21
CA ILE A 109 -39.79 -17.93 33.09
C ILE A 109 -40.89 -17.29 32.24
N PHE A 110 -41.00 -15.96 32.24
CA PHE A 110 -41.85 -15.22 31.29
C PHE A 110 -41.04 -14.10 30.60
N PRO A 111 -41.37 -13.77 29.34
CA PRO A 111 -40.41 -13.57 28.28
C PRO A 111 -39.85 -12.16 28.28
N LEU A 112 -38.56 -12.09 27.97
CA LEU A 112 -37.76 -10.89 27.79
C LEU A 112 -38.18 -10.19 26.47
N LYS A 113 -39.29 -9.44 26.46
CA LYS A 113 -39.62 -8.57 25.33
C LYS A 113 -38.88 -7.24 25.52
N TRP A 114 -37.71 -7.15 24.90
CA TRP A 114 -36.97 -5.89 24.77
C TRP A 114 -37.79 -4.89 23.92
N PRO A 115 -37.82 -3.61 24.29
CA PRO A 115 -38.38 -2.58 23.44
C PRO A 115 -37.45 -2.42 22.22
N GLN A 116 -38.05 -2.41 21.05
CA GLN A 116 -37.33 -2.11 19.81
C GLN A 116 -36.95 -0.63 19.82
N PHE A 117 -35.65 -0.39 19.68
CA PHE A 117 -35.07 0.84 19.17
C PHE A 117 -34.54 0.55 17.77
#